data_AF-A0A1I8NX78-F1
#
_entry.id   AF-A0A1I8NX78-F1
#
_cell.length_a   1.000
_cell.length_b   1.000
_cell.length_c   1.000
_cell.angle_alpha   90.00
_cell.angle_beta   90.00
_cell.angle_gamma   90.00
#
_symmetry.space_group_name_H-M   'P 1'
#
loop_
_entity.id
_entity.type
_entity.pdbx_description
1 polymer ?
#
loop_
_entity_poly.entity_id
_entity_poly.type
_entity_poly.pdbx_seq_one_letter_code
_entity_poly.pdbx_strand_id
1 'polypeptide(L)'
;MQLVLANIAIVLIIMAGSSRGVESNIVLMPEARFETPSKVENYILQHQRQFEDHIRGMDRDLNDVRSKYEMRLEVIQFYSTVVDVKLDDLQDRFDPMEMLGGIHDYCVQKYRAKIPAEGVMQETLKTCISKAKQLFVPLLNSAENTLRNIKNHFNNQFINSMKECKKRHEKNETKYHSCAAEGIKKTSTFFTSNTNIFLSQMTIAECSANTKIDEAFDCYSTNVYQTFTSIGEVTGLIENCVAGHEVCPPCANEDPNSIKGRCPYQMAWHLADDDLTGEKIVNPFKGVNNTTPCLQINFITKDLDIEKVALV
;
A
#
# COMPACT_ATOMS: atom_id res chain seq x y z
N MET A 1 17.56 16.51 -21.99
CA MET A 1 16.41 17.32 -22.45
C MET A 1 15.40 16.54 -23.28
N GLN A 2 15.82 15.59 -24.13
CA GLN A 2 14.90 14.72 -24.91
C GLN A 2 14.08 13.72 -24.04
N LEU A 3 14.64 13.23 -22.91
CA LEU A 3 13.93 12.28 -22.03
C LEU A 3 12.74 12.93 -21.27
N VAL A 4 12.85 14.23 -20.96
CA VAL A 4 11.80 14.99 -20.27
C VAL A 4 10.62 15.26 -21.21
N LEU A 5 10.89 15.54 -22.48
CA LEU A 5 9.86 15.73 -23.51
C LEU A 5 9.11 14.42 -23.82
N ALA A 6 9.79 13.27 -23.79
CA ALA A 6 9.15 11.97 -23.96
C ALA A 6 8.18 11.65 -22.81
N ASN A 7 8.56 11.95 -21.56
CA ASN A 7 7.68 11.73 -20.41
C ASN A 7 6.48 12.69 -20.38
N ILE A 8 6.67 13.96 -20.79
CA ILE A 8 5.54 14.91 -20.93
C ILE A 8 4.59 14.46 -22.05
N ALA A 9 5.11 13.94 -23.16
CA ALA A 9 4.29 13.41 -24.25
C ALA A 9 3.48 12.17 -23.81
N ILE A 10 4.06 11.27 -23.01
CA ILE A 10 3.34 10.10 -22.47
C ILE A 10 2.24 10.53 -21.50
N VAL A 11 2.50 11.51 -20.62
CA VAL A 11 1.47 12.06 -19.72
C VAL A 11 0.35 12.74 -20.51
N LEU A 12 0.65 13.47 -21.58
CA LEU A 12 -0.36 14.07 -22.46
C LEU A 12 -1.15 13.02 -23.26
N ILE A 13 -0.54 11.90 -23.66
CA ILE A 13 -1.22 10.79 -24.33
C ILE A 13 -2.11 10.01 -23.36
N ILE A 14 -1.72 9.87 -22.09
CA ILE A 14 -2.57 9.26 -21.05
C ILE A 14 -3.76 10.17 -20.71
N MET A 15 -3.53 11.50 -20.65
CA MET A 15 -4.60 12.49 -20.43
C MET A 15 -5.53 12.67 -21.65
N ALA A 16 -5.03 12.46 -22.88
CA ALA A 16 -5.85 12.45 -24.09
C ALA A 16 -6.54 11.09 -24.33
N GLY A 17 -5.92 9.99 -23.91
CA GLY A 17 -6.45 8.63 -24.07
C GLY A 17 -7.65 8.31 -23.17
N SER A 18 -7.76 8.97 -22.01
CA SER A 18 -8.92 8.88 -21.10
C SER A 18 -10.10 9.78 -21.52
N SER A 19 -9.96 10.56 -22.59
CA SER A 19 -11.04 11.39 -23.16
C SER A 19 -11.87 10.71 -24.25
N ARG A 20 -11.59 9.44 -24.57
CA ARG A 20 -12.58 8.60 -25.25
C ARG A 20 -13.66 8.29 -24.23
N GLY A 21 -14.55 9.27 -24.04
CA GLY A 21 -15.79 9.08 -23.33
C GLY A 21 -16.39 7.77 -23.79
N VAL A 22 -16.70 6.90 -22.84
CA VAL A 22 -17.69 5.86 -23.05
C VAL A 22 -18.95 6.64 -23.43
N GLU A 23 -19.15 6.84 -24.73
CA GLU A 23 -20.40 7.30 -25.29
C GLU A 23 -21.36 6.12 -25.15
N SER A 24 -21.77 5.86 -23.91
CA SER A 24 -22.98 5.11 -23.65
C SER A 24 -24.09 5.98 -24.22
N ASN A 25 -24.42 5.72 -25.50
CA ASN A 25 -25.67 6.15 -26.10
C ASN A 25 -26.80 5.51 -25.29
N ILE A 26 -27.13 6.14 -24.15
CA ILE A 26 -28.33 5.82 -23.40
C ILE A 26 -29.48 6.38 -24.23
N VAL A 27 -29.93 5.56 -25.17
CA VAL A 27 -31.18 5.76 -25.85
C VAL A 27 -32.26 5.42 -24.83
N LEU A 28 -32.80 6.45 -24.15
CA LEU A 28 -34.13 6.33 -23.56
C LEU A 28 -35.10 5.99 -24.71
N MET A 29 -35.58 4.74 -24.68
CA MET A 29 -36.27 4.02 -25.76
C MET A 29 -37.45 4.76 -26.42
N PRO A 30 -37.85 4.36 -27.65
CA PRO A 30 -38.78 5.09 -28.50
C PRO A 30 -40.22 5.10 -28.00
N GLU A 31 -40.97 6.12 -28.43
CA GLU A 31 -42.37 6.39 -28.11
C GLU A 31 -43.29 5.19 -28.31
N ALA A 32 -43.86 4.70 -27.20
CA ALA A 32 -44.93 3.72 -27.23
C ALA A 32 -46.26 4.41 -27.64
N ARG A 33 -46.86 3.96 -28.74
CA ARG A 33 -48.15 4.47 -29.25
C ARG A 33 -49.32 3.93 -28.44
N PHE A 34 -50.26 4.81 -28.10
CA PHE A 34 -51.30 4.49 -27.15
C PHE A 34 -52.61 5.33 -27.34
N GLU A 35 -53.75 4.64 -27.58
CA GLU A 35 -55.12 5.16 -27.87
C GLU A 35 -56.17 5.44 -26.72
N THR A 36 -55.87 5.72 -25.44
CA THR A 36 -56.92 6.06 -24.41
C THR A 36 -56.39 6.97 -23.30
N PRO A 37 -57.22 7.77 -22.58
CA PRO A 37 -56.75 8.82 -21.66
C PRO A 37 -56.00 8.30 -20.41
N SER A 38 -56.16 7.02 -20.07
CA SER A 38 -55.31 6.30 -19.11
C SER A 38 -53.86 6.11 -19.60
N LYS A 39 -53.59 6.31 -20.89
CA LYS A 39 -52.31 5.98 -21.50
C LYS A 39 -51.30 7.13 -21.49
N VAL A 40 -51.73 8.39 -21.44
CA VAL A 40 -50.79 9.53 -21.25
C VAL A 40 -50.19 9.48 -19.84
N GLU A 41 -51.01 9.20 -18.82
CA GLU A 41 -50.51 9.07 -17.45
C GLU A 41 -49.60 7.84 -17.31
N ASN A 42 -49.93 6.70 -17.93
CA ASN A 42 -49.05 5.53 -17.96
C ASN A 42 -47.74 5.82 -18.68
N TYR A 43 -47.78 6.58 -19.78
CA TYR A 43 -46.60 7.03 -20.52
C TYR A 43 -45.68 7.90 -19.64
N ILE A 44 -46.25 8.88 -18.94
CA ILE A 44 -45.50 9.73 -17.99
C ILE A 44 -44.91 8.88 -16.86
N LEU A 45 -45.71 7.99 -16.27
CA LEU A 45 -45.28 7.14 -15.15
C LEU A 45 -44.14 6.21 -15.55
N GLN A 46 -44.17 5.65 -16.76
CA GLN A 46 -43.10 4.82 -17.28
C GLN A 46 -41.79 5.60 -17.38
N HIS A 47 -41.81 6.80 -17.96
CA HIS A 47 -40.62 7.65 -18.05
C HIS A 47 -40.14 8.13 -16.67
N GLN A 48 -41.06 8.42 -15.75
CA GLN A 48 -40.71 8.76 -14.38
C GLN A 48 -39.90 7.63 -13.72
N ARG A 49 -40.38 6.38 -13.81
CA ARG A 49 -39.66 5.22 -13.27
C ARG A 49 -38.28 5.05 -13.90
N GLN A 50 -38.17 5.24 -15.20
CA GLN A 50 -36.88 5.18 -15.89
C GLN A 50 -35.89 6.23 -15.39
N PHE A 51 -36.33 7.48 -15.20
CA PHE A 51 -35.47 8.53 -14.64
C PHE A 51 -35.05 8.23 -13.19
N GLU A 52 -35.98 7.72 -12.37
CA GLU A 52 -35.69 7.32 -11.00
C GLU A 52 -34.67 6.17 -10.95
N ASP A 53 -34.85 5.14 -11.77
CA ASP A 53 -33.93 4.00 -11.83
C ASP A 53 -32.55 4.41 -12.35
N HIS A 54 -32.49 5.35 -13.30
CA HIS A 54 -31.24 5.92 -13.77
C HIS A 54 -30.49 6.69 -12.67
N ILE A 55 -31.20 7.51 -11.90
CA ILE A 55 -30.64 8.20 -10.72
C ILE A 55 -30.12 7.18 -9.70
N ARG A 56 -30.87 6.13 -9.40
CA ARG A 56 -30.44 5.05 -8.50
C ARG A 56 -29.24 4.28 -9.03
N GLY A 57 -29.07 4.19 -10.35
CA GLY A 57 -27.86 3.63 -10.98
C GLY A 57 -26.65 4.47 -10.63
N MET A 58 -26.69 5.77 -10.91
CA MET A 58 -25.59 6.69 -10.61
C MET A 58 -25.25 6.78 -9.11
N ASP A 59 -26.24 6.71 -8.22
CA ASP A 59 -25.99 6.60 -6.76
C ASP A 59 -25.23 5.32 -6.40
N ARG A 60 -25.54 4.18 -7.05
CA ARG A 60 -24.84 2.92 -6.83
C ARG A 60 -23.41 2.98 -7.32
N ASP A 61 -23.17 3.57 -8.50
CA ASP A 61 -21.83 3.70 -9.07
C ASP A 61 -20.91 4.54 -8.16
N LEU A 62 -21.41 5.64 -7.59
CA LEU A 62 -20.66 6.44 -6.59
C LEU A 62 -20.27 5.63 -5.35
N ASN A 63 -21.21 4.84 -4.83
CA ASN A 63 -20.97 4.04 -3.63
C ASN A 63 -20.04 2.85 -3.90
N ASP A 64 -20.12 2.25 -5.09
CA ASP A 64 -19.24 1.18 -5.52
C ASP A 64 -17.79 1.66 -5.61
N VAL A 65 -17.53 2.83 -6.20
CA VAL A 65 -16.19 3.43 -6.22
C VAL A 65 -15.66 3.71 -4.82
N ARG A 66 -16.51 4.26 -3.93
CA ARG A 66 -16.14 4.48 -2.51
C ARG A 66 -15.76 3.17 -1.81
N SER A 67 -16.61 2.15 -1.94
CA SER A 67 -16.38 0.84 -1.30
C SER A 67 -15.13 0.15 -1.85
N LYS A 68 -14.93 0.14 -3.18
CA LYS A 68 -13.73 -0.43 -3.82
C LYS A 68 -12.46 0.27 -3.35
N TYR A 69 -12.49 1.59 -3.21
CA TYR A 69 -11.35 2.35 -2.70
C TYR A 69 -11.03 1.99 -1.25
N GLU A 70 -12.04 1.92 -0.39
CA GLU A 70 -11.89 1.52 1.01
C GLU A 70 -11.33 0.11 1.16
N MET A 71 -11.88 -0.87 0.43
CA MET A 71 -11.38 -2.26 0.44
C MET A 71 -9.91 -2.36 0.03
N ARG A 72 -9.48 -1.61 -0.98
CA ARG A 72 -8.06 -1.60 -1.40
C ARG A 72 -7.15 -1.02 -0.33
N LEU A 73 -7.60 0.01 0.39
CA LEU A 73 -6.84 0.56 1.51
C LEU A 73 -6.80 -0.40 2.71
N GLU A 74 -7.84 -1.18 2.97
CA GLU A 74 -7.84 -2.23 4.00
C GLU A 74 -6.84 -3.34 3.71
N VAL A 75 -6.67 -3.73 2.44
CA VAL A 75 -5.63 -4.69 2.04
C VAL A 75 -4.23 -4.16 2.38
N ILE A 76 -3.96 -2.87 2.15
CA ILE A 76 -2.70 -2.24 2.55
C ILE A 76 -2.54 -2.27 4.07
N GLN A 77 -3.63 -2.03 4.81
CA GLN A 77 -3.62 -2.09 6.27
C GLN A 77 -3.28 -3.48 6.82
N PHE A 78 -3.78 -4.55 6.20
CA PHE A 78 -3.49 -5.92 6.63
C PHE A 78 -1.99 -6.23 6.64
N TYR A 79 -1.24 -5.67 5.68
CA TYR A 79 0.20 -5.85 5.66
C TYR A 79 0.90 -5.20 6.88
N SER A 80 0.32 -4.18 7.53
CA SER A 80 0.89 -3.62 8.76
C SER A 80 0.99 -4.67 9.86
N THR A 81 -0.03 -5.52 10.00
CA THR A 81 -0.05 -6.62 10.97
C THR A 81 1.07 -7.63 10.72
N VAL A 82 1.49 -7.81 9.46
CA VAL A 82 2.62 -8.69 9.13
C VAL A 82 3.94 -8.10 9.65
N VAL A 83 4.11 -6.78 9.60
CA VAL A 83 5.29 -6.11 10.17
C VAL A 83 5.29 -6.20 11.68
N ASP A 84 4.14 -6.00 12.32
CA ASP A 84 3.98 -6.11 13.77
C ASP A 84 4.44 -7.48 14.28
N VAL A 85 3.89 -8.57 13.70
CA VAL A 85 4.28 -9.95 14.04
C VAL A 85 5.79 -10.18 13.85
N LYS A 86 6.41 -9.51 12.89
CA LYS A 86 7.85 -9.66 12.64
C LYS A 86 8.73 -8.85 13.58
N LEU A 87 8.24 -7.73 14.10
CA LEU A 87 8.90 -7.01 15.16
C LEU A 87 8.78 -7.75 16.51
N ASP A 88 7.64 -8.39 16.76
CA ASP A 88 7.42 -9.25 17.93
C ASP A 88 8.35 -10.47 17.92
N ASP A 89 8.39 -11.22 16.80
CA ASP A 89 9.28 -12.38 16.60
C ASP A 89 10.76 -12.02 16.84
N LEU A 90 11.15 -10.79 16.52
CA LEU A 90 12.49 -10.29 16.76
C LEU A 90 12.74 -9.90 18.22
N GLN A 91 11.75 -9.33 18.91
CA GLN A 91 11.83 -9.09 20.36
C GLN A 91 11.95 -10.41 21.12
N ASP A 92 11.12 -11.40 20.79
CA ASP A 92 11.17 -12.74 21.37
C ASP A 92 12.52 -13.45 21.17
N ARG A 93 13.25 -13.08 20.11
CA ARG A 93 14.60 -13.57 19.85
C ARG A 93 15.67 -12.83 20.65
N PHE A 94 15.55 -11.51 20.80
CA PHE A 94 16.57 -10.68 21.46
C PHE A 94 16.47 -10.70 22.98
N ASP A 95 15.27 -10.78 23.54
CA ASP A 95 15.06 -10.74 24.99
C ASP A 95 15.80 -11.89 25.73
N PRO A 96 15.78 -13.15 25.25
CA PRO A 96 16.58 -14.22 25.85
C PRO A 96 18.09 -13.98 25.73
N MET A 97 18.56 -13.38 24.63
CA MET A 97 19.98 -13.07 24.44
C MET A 97 20.46 -12.00 25.43
N GLU A 98 19.64 -11.01 25.73
CA GLU A 98 19.92 -10.00 26.77
C GLU A 98 19.96 -10.66 28.17
N MET A 99 19.07 -11.63 28.46
CA MET A 99 19.05 -12.35 29.74
C MET A 99 20.28 -13.24 29.98
N LEU A 100 20.93 -13.74 28.93
CA LEU A 100 22.14 -14.57 29.05
C LEU A 100 23.36 -13.76 29.55
N GLY A 101 23.31 -12.43 29.47
CA GLY A 101 24.36 -11.53 29.95
C GLY A 101 25.67 -11.61 29.13
N GLY A 102 26.66 -10.80 29.53
CA GLY A 102 27.99 -10.81 28.91
C GLY A 102 28.01 -10.25 27.49
N ILE A 103 28.62 -10.98 26.56
CA ILE A 103 28.79 -10.52 25.16
C ILE A 103 27.46 -10.43 24.42
N HIS A 104 26.49 -11.30 24.72
CA HIS A 104 25.18 -11.31 24.07
C HIS A 104 24.40 -10.04 24.39
N ASP A 105 24.32 -9.66 25.67
CA ASP A 105 23.69 -8.42 26.13
C ASP A 105 24.35 -7.17 25.50
N TYR A 106 25.69 -7.11 25.50
CA TYR A 106 26.42 -6.01 24.87
C TYR A 106 26.10 -5.87 23.37
N CYS A 107 26.11 -6.98 22.63
CA CYS A 107 25.88 -6.97 21.19
C CYS A 107 24.45 -6.57 20.83
N VAL A 108 23.45 -7.05 21.58
CA VAL A 108 22.05 -6.66 21.36
C VAL A 108 21.86 -5.18 21.68
N GLN A 109 22.29 -4.70 22.85
CA GLN A 109 22.13 -3.28 23.23
C GLN A 109 22.81 -2.32 22.24
N LYS A 110 23.96 -2.71 21.68
CA LYS A 110 24.71 -1.91 20.70
C LYS A 110 23.93 -1.70 19.39
N TYR A 111 23.17 -2.68 18.94
CA TYR A 111 22.54 -2.68 17.61
C TYR A 111 21.02 -2.54 17.60
N ARG A 112 20.33 -2.83 18.72
CA ARG A 112 18.86 -2.77 18.83
C ARG A 112 18.27 -1.43 18.39
N ALA A 113 18.93 -0.32 18.71
CA ALA A 113 18.46 1.03 18.37
C ALA A 113 18.38 1.32 16.86
N LYS A 114 18.95 0.47 16.00
CA LYS A 114 18.83 0.59 14.54
C LYS A 114 17.52 0.03 13.99
N ILE A 115 16.77 -0.74 14.79
CA ILE A 115 15.43 -1.22 14.42
C ILE A 115 14.42 -0.19 14.91
N PRO A 116 13.50 0.28 14.04
CA PRO A 116 12.41 1.15 14.46
C PRO A 116 11.58 0.52 15.58
N ALA A 117 11.17 1.32 16.56
CA ALA A 117 10.21 0.86 17.57
C ALA A 117 8.86 0.52 16.91
N GLU A 118 8.23 -0.55 17.36
CA GLU A 118 6.96 -1.06 16.82
C GLU A 118 5.88 0.04 16.76
N GLY A 119 5.68 0.80 17.84
CA GLY A 119 4.69 1.88 17.88
C GLY A 119 4.95 3.00 16.86
N VAL A 120 6.22 3.33 16.59
CA VAL A 120 6.60 4.33 15.58
C VAL A 120 6.29 3.82 14.18
N MET A 121 6.53 2.54 13.93
CA MET A 121 6.23 1.92 12.65
C MET A 121 4.71 1.85 12.39
N GLN A 122 3.93 1.46 13.40
CA GLN A 122 2.46 1.43 13.31
C GLN A 122 1.87 2.82 13.01
N GLU A 123 2.35 3.85 13.69
CA GLU A 123 1.87 5.22 13.47
C GLU A 123 2.23 5.73 12.07
N THR A 124 3.43 5.40 11.59
CA THR A 124 3.90 5.75 10.24
C THR A 124 3.01 5.10 9.17
N LEU A 125 2.74 3.80 9.30
CA LEU A 125 1.88 3.06 8.36
C LEU A 125 0.42 3.54 8.39
N LYS A 126 -0.12 3.81 9.58
CA LYS A 126 -1.46 4.42 9.72
C LYS A 126 -1.53 5.79 9.04
N THR A 127 -0.46 6.56 9.09
CA THR A 127 -0.36 7.89 8.45
C THR A 127 -0.39 7.79 6.93
N CYS A 128 0.29 6.78 6.33
CA CYS A 128 0.21 6.52 4.89
C CYS A 128 -1.24 6.30 4.42
N ILE A 129 -2.00 5.47 5.16
CA ILE A 129 -3.38 5.13 4.83
C ILE A 129 -4.33 6.31 5.08
N SER A 130 -4.19 7.01 6.21
CA SER A 130 -5.09 8.11 6.58
C SER A 130 -5.01 9.26 5.58
N LYS A 131 -3.81 9.56 5.07
CA LYS A 131 -3.59 10.54 4.01
C LYS A 131 -4.34 10.16 2.73
N ALA A 132 -4.25 8.90 2.31
CA ALA A 132 -4.97 8.41 1.14
C ALA A 132 -6.50 8.48 1.31
N LYS A 133 -7.03 8.18 2.51
CA LYS A 133 -8.46 8.34 2.81
C LYS A 133 -8.91 9.79 2.70
N GLN A 134 -8.15 10.72 3.27
CA GLN A 134 -8.48 12.16 3.25
C GLN A 134 -8.47 12.73 1.84
N LEU A 135 -7.53 12.29 1.00
CA LEU A 135 -7.40 12.77 -0.38
C LEU A 135 -8.47 12.20 -1.34
N PHE A 136 -9.17 11.13 -0.95
CA PHE A 136 -10.19 10.51 -1.79
C PHE A 136 -11.51 11.27 -1.84
N VAL A 137 -11.98 11.78 -0.70
CA VAL A 137 -13.26 12.51 -0.59
C VAL A 137 -13.44 13.59 -1.68
N PRO A 138 -12.47 14.50 -1.91
CA PRO A 138 -12.64 15.56 -2.91
C PRO A 138 -12.70 15.06 -4.35
N LEU A 139 -12.25 13.82 -4.64
CA LEU A 139 -12.24 13.27 -5.99
C LEU A 139 -13.65 13.04 -6.53
N LEU A 140 -14.62 12.73 -5.66
CA LEU A 140 -16.00 12.44 -6.04
C LEU A 140 -16.91 13.68 -6.10
N ASN A 141 -16.47 14.81 -5.54
CA ASN A 141 -17.30 16.03 -5.40
C ASN A 141 -17.94 16.47 -6.72
N SER A 142 -17.20 16.42 -7.83
CA SER A 142 -17.71 16.82 -9.15
C SER A 142 -18.86 15.92 -9.61
N ALA A 143 -18.68 14.60 -9.50
CA ALA A 143 -19.70 13.62 -9.87
C ALA A 143 -20.92 13.71 -8.95
N GLU A 144 -20.72 13.87 -7.64
CA GLU A 144 -21.79 14.08 -6.66
C GLU A 144 -22.60 15.35 -6.96
N ASN A 145 -21.92 16.43 -7.35
CA ASN A 145 -22.57 17.68 -7.78
C ASN A 145 -23.44 17.48 -9.03
N THR A 146 -22.92 16.77 -10.03
CA THR A 146 -23.67 16.46 -11.26
C THR A 146 -24.90 15.62 -10.94
N LEU A 147 -24.78 14.59 -10.11
CA LEU A 147 -25.91 13.77 -9.67
C LEU A 147 -26.95 14.60 -8.89
N ARG A 148 -26.50 15.49 -8.01
CA ARG A 148 -27.37 16.42 -7.30
C ARG A 148 -28.13 17.34 -8.27
N ASN A 149 -27.49 17.82 -9.33
CA ASN A 149 -28.14 18.61 -10.37
C ASN A 149 -29.19 17.79 -11.13
N ILE A 150 -28.91 16.53 -11.47
CA ILE A 150 -29.88 15.62 -12.10
C ILE A 150 -31.09 15.40 -11.19
N LYS A 151 -30.87 15.08 -9.91
CA LYS A 151 -31.93 14.91 -8.91
C LYS A 151 -32.80 16.17 -8.78
N ASN A 152 -32.17 17.34 -8.71
CA ASN A 152 -32.88 18.62 -8.64
C ASN A 152 -33.69 18.90 -9.90
N HIS A 153 -33.15 18.62 -11.09
CA HIS A 153 -33.87 18.79 -12.35
C HIS A 153 -35.10 17.87 -12.42
N PHE A 154 -34.94 16.60 -12.03
CA PHE A 154 -36.06 15.66 -11.96
C PHE A 154 -37.16 16.14 -11.00
N ASN A 155 -36.81 16.43 -9.74
CA ASN A 155 -37.79 16.79 -8.72
C ASN A 155 -38.46 18.15 -8.99
N ASN A 156 -37.72 19.14 -9.49
CA ASN A 156 -38.22 20.51 -9.60
C ASN A 156 -38.66 20.90 -11.00
N GLN A 157 -38.07 20.35 -12.07
CA GLN A 157 -38.47 20.68 -13.43
C GLN A 157 -39.40 19.63 -14.01
N PHE A 158 -39.01 18.36 -14.02
CA PHE A 158 -39.82 17.31 -14.63
C PHE A 158 -41.18 17.17 -13.92
N ILE A 159 -41.20 16.93 -12.61
CA ILE A 159 -42.45 16.74 -11.85
C ILE A 159 -43.39 17.96 -11.95
N ASN A 160 -42.85 19.17 -11.88
CA ASN A 160 -43.66 20.39 -11.98
C ASN A 160 -44.18 20.61 -13.42
N SER A 161 -43.37 20.32 -14.44
CA SER A 161 -43.81 20.41 -15.84
C SER A 161 -44.96 19.45 -16.14
N MET A 162 -44.91 18.22 -15.59
CA MET A 162 -45.98 17.24 -15.75
C MET A 162 -47.28 17.68 -15.06
N LYS A 163 -47.18 18.25 -13.84
CA LYS A 163 -48.33 18.82 -13.12
C LYS A 163 -48.97 19.99 -13.88
N GLU A 164 -48.15 20.90 -14.42
CA GLU A 164 -48.62 22.03 -15.24
C GLU A 164 -49.30 21.55 -16.54
N CYS A 165 -48.70 20.58 -17.24
CA CYS A 165 -49.30 19.99 -18.44
C CYS A 165 -50.68 19.39 -18.16
N LYS A 166 -50.81 18.64 -17.05
CA LYS A 166 -52.08 18.04 -16.61
C LYS A 166 -53.12 19.12 -16.33
N LYS A 167 -52.76 20.14 -15.55
CA LYS A 167 -53.66 21.24 -15.17
C LYS A 167 -54.17 22.04 -16.39
N ARG A 168 -53.33 22.25 -17.41
CA ARG A 168 -53.69 23.04 -18.60
C ARG A 168 -54.50 22.26 -19.64
N HIS A 169 -54.35 20.94 -19.70
CA HIS A 169 -54.88 20.12 -20.79
C HIS A 169 -55.71 18.91 -20.32
N GLU A 170 -56.19 18.90 -19.08
CA GLU A 170 -56.97 17.80 -18.48
C GLU A 170 -58.12 17.27 -19.37
N LYS A 171 -58.81 18.16 -20.09
CA LYS A 171 -59.95 17.81 -20.95
C LYS A 171 -59.58 17.51 -22.40
N ASN A 172 -58.31 17.68 -22.80
CA ASN A 172 -57.84 17.49 -24.17
C ASN A 172 -56.62 16.57 -24.18
N GLU A 173 -56.88 15.29 -24.41
CA GLU A 173 -55.88 14.22 -24.35
C GLU A 173 -54.72 14.42 -25.35
N THR A 174 -55.00 14.85 -26.57
CA THR A 174 -53.96 15.09 -27.59
C THR A 174 -53.03 16.22 -27.19
N LYS A 175 -53.57 17.32 -26.65
CA LYS A 175 -52.76 18.44 -26.14
C LYS A 175 -52.01 18.05 -24.88
N TYR A 176 -52.60 17.22 -24.02
CA TYR A 176 -51.93 16.72 -22.82
C TYR A 176 -50.75 15.82 -23.19
N HIS A 177 -50.95 14.86 -24.10
CA HIS A 177 -49.90 14.00 -24.63
C HIS A 177 -48.75 14.79 -25.23
N SER A 178 -49.05 15.76 -26.11
CA SER A 178 -48.02 16.60 -26.73
C SER A 178 -47.18 17.38 -25.70
N CYS A 179 -47.83 17.97 -24.70
CA CYS A 179 -47.16 18.69 -23.61
C CYS A 179 -46.26 17.74 -22.78
N ALA A 180 -46.78 16.56 -22.43
CA ALA A 180 -46.03 15.55 -21.70
C ALA A 180 -44.81 15.04 -22.48
N ALA A 181 -44.99 14.74 -23.77
CA ALA A 181 -43.91 14.29 -24.65
C ALA A 181 -42.81 15.34 -24.81
N GLU A 182 -43.16 16.63 -24.91
CA GLU A 182 -42.17 17.72 -24.94
C GLU A 182 -41.38 17.81 -23.62
N GLY A 183 -42.06 17.73 -22.48
CA GLY A 183 -41.41 17.73 -21.17
C GLY A 183 -40.46 16.53 -20.97
N ILE A 184 -40.92 15.33 -21.33
CA ILE A 184 -40.12 14.10 -21.30
C ILE A 184 -38.90 14.22 -22.22
N LYS A 185 -39.07 14.72 -23.45
CA LYS A 185 -37.96 14.94 -24.39
C LYS A 185 -36.91 15.90 -23.83
N LYS A 186 -37.33 17.03 -23.24
CA LYS A 186 -36.41 17.99 -22.60
C LYS A 186 -35.64 17.38 -21.45
N THR A 187 -36.34 16.66 -20.56
CA THR A 187 -35.70 15.98 -19.42
C THR A 187 -34.77 14.86 -19.88
N SER A 188 -35.15 14.09 -20.89
CA SER A 188 -34.31 13.05 -21.49
C SER A 188 -33.00 13.63 -22.03
N THR A 189 -33.06 14.70 -22.84
CA THR A 189 -31.85 15.40 -23.32
C THR A 189 -30.98 15.91 -22.18
N PHE A 190 -31.58 16.46 -21.13
CA PHE A 190 -30.85 16.91 -19.94
C PHE A 190 -30.15 15.75 -19.23
N PHE A 191 -30.85 14.62 -19.04
CA PHE A 191 -30.30 13.42 -18.43
C PHE A 191 -29.14 12.85 -19.25
N THR A 192 -29.29 12.70 -20.56
CA THR A 192 -28.22 12.19 -21.43
C THR A 192 -26.96 13.06 -21.32
N SER A 193 -27.12 14.38 -21.45
CA SER A 193 -25.98 15.31 -21.38
C SER A 193 -25.25 15.24 -20.02
N ASN A 194 -26.02 15.30 -18.91
CA ASN A 194 -25.42 15.26 -17.57
C ASN A 194 -24.89 13.87 -17.19
N THR A 195 -25.45 12.79 -17.77
CA THR A 195 -24.92 11.44 -17.56
C THR A 195 -23.53 11.30 -18.18
N ASN A 196 -23.33 11.82 -19.39
CA ASN A 196 -22.00 11.80 -20.01
C ASN A 196 -20.97 12.60 -19.19
N ILE A 197 -21.39 13.74 -18.63
CA ILE A 197 -20.55 14.52 -17.71
C ILE A 197 -20.23 13.71 -16.45
N PHE A 198 -21.24 13.08 -15.85
CA PHE A 198 -21.08 12.24 -14.67
C PHE A 198 -20.10 11.08 -14.92
N LEU A 199 -20.27 10.33 -16.01
CA LEU A 199 -19.39 9.20 -16.35
C LEU A 199 -17.94 9.63 -16.60
N SER A 200 -17.74 10.77 -17.27
CA SER A 200 -16.40 11.35 -17.46
C SER A 200 -15.76 11.74 -16.12
N GLN A 201 -16.51 12.40 -15.24
CA GLN A 201 -16.05 12.76 -13.89
C GLN A 201 -15.74 11.52 -13.04
N MET A 202 -16.57 10.48 -13.12
CA MET A 202 -16.34 9.20 -12.45
C MET A 202 -15.04 8.53 -12.94
N THR A 203 -14.82 8.49 -14.25
CA THR A 203 -13.59 7.93 -14.84
C THR A 203 -12.34 8.68 -14.34
N ILE A 204 -12.38 10.01 -14.32
CA ILE A 204 -11.28 10.84 -13.81
C ILE A 204 -11.04 10.59 -12.31
N ALA A 205 -12.13 10.47 -11.54
CA ALA A 205 -12.05 10.19 -10.12
C ALA A 205 -11.45 8.80 -9.84
N GLU A 206 -11.85 7.77 -10.58
CA GLU A 206 -11.29 6.41 -10.48
C GLU A 206 -9.80 6.38 -10.83
N CYS A 207 -9.38 7.03 -11.92
CA CYS A 207 -7.97 7.16 -12.28
C CYS A 207 -7.16 7.84 -11.16
N SER A 208 -7.68 8.96 -10.64
CA SER A 208 -7.01 9.70 -9.57
C SER A 208 -6.94 8.89 -8.27
N ALA A 209 -8.01 8.15 -7.96
CA ALA A 209 -8.09 7.28 -6.81
C ALA A 209 -7.05 6.14 -6.91
N ASN A 210 -6.87 5.54 -8.08
CA ASN A 210 -5.82 4.55 -8.31
C ASN A 210 -4.43 5.11 -7.99
N THR A 211 -4.11 6.31 -8.49
CA THR A 211 -2.84 6.98 -8.16
C THR A 211 -2.67 7.20 -6.65
N LYS A 212 -3.75 7.52 -5.92
CA LYS A 212 -3.69 7.69 -4.46
C LYS A 212 -3.50 6.37 -3.71
N ILE A 213 -4.01 5.27 -4.24
CA ILE A 213 -3.71 3.93 -3.70
C ILE A 213 -2.25 3.57 -3.95
N ASP A 214 -1.73 3.86 -5.15
CA ASP A 214 -0.32 3.59 -5.48
C ASP A 214 0.62 4.42 -4.58
N GLU A 215 0.33 5.71 -4.38
CA GLU A 215 1.06 6.57 -3.42
C GLU A 215 1.02 6.00 -1.98
N ALA A 216 -0.13 5.46 -1.55
CA ALA A 216 -0.27 4.84 -0.24
C ALA A 216 0.55 3.55 -0.13
N PHE A 217 0.56 2.74 -1.19
CA PHE A 217 1.31 1.50 -1.27
C PHE A 217 2.83 1.75 -1.34
N ASP A 218 3.29 2.78 -2.04
CA ASP A 218 4.70 3.18 -2.09
C ASP A 218 5.18 3.69 -0.72
N CYS A 219 4.36 4.52 -0.06
CA CYS A 219 4.60 4.97 1.31
C CYS A 219 4.73 3.77 2.26
N TYR A 220 3.78 2.83 2.18
CA TYR A 220 3.81 1.58 2.94
C TYR A 220 5.10 0.79 2.67
N SER A 221 5.34 0.44 1.40
CA SER A 221 6.42 -0.43 0.97
C SER A 221 7.79 0.10 1.36
N THR A 222 8.00 1.43 1.22
CA THR A 222 9.26 2.07 1.60
C THR A 222 9.61 1.82 3.07
N ASN A 223 8.64 2.04 3.97
CA ASN A 223 8.87 1.87 5.40
C ASN A 223 9.05 0.38 5.77
N VAL A 224 8.30 -0.50 5.13
CA VAL A 224 8.35 -1.95 5.39
C VAL A 224 9.66 -2.57 4.92
N TYR A 225 10.09 -2.28 3.69
CA TYR A 225 11.36 -2.79 3.17
C TYR A 225 12.56 -2.24 3.93
N GLN A 226 12.53 -0.96 4.33
CA GLN A 226 13.56 -0.40 5.20
C GLN A 226 13.61 -1.14 6.53
N THR A 227 12.46 -1.38 7.16
CA THR A 227 12.37 -2.11 8.43
C THR A 227 12.93 -3.53 8.31
N PHE A 228 12.53 -4.30 7.30
CA PHE A 228 13.06 -5.65 7.07
C PHE A 228 14.57 -5.66 6.77
N THR A 229 15.06 -4.66 6.03
CA THR A 229 16.49 -4.51 5.76
C THR A 229 17.24 -4.24 7.06
N SER A 230 16.76 -3.31 7.89
CA SER A 230 17.36 -3.02 9.20
C SER A 230 17.31 -4.22 10.14
N ILE A 231 16.23 -5.00 10.14
CA ILE A 231 16.13 -6.26 10.89
C ILE A 231 17.23 -7.24 10.46
N GLY A 232 17.39 -7.46 9.15
CA GLY A 232 18.41 -8.36 8.60
C GLY A 232 19.83 -7.90 8.93
N GLU A 233 20.12 -6.61 8.77
CA GLU A 233 21.40 -6.00 9.11
C GLU A 233 21.71 -6.13 10.61
N VAL A 234 20.76 -5.79 11.48
CA VAL A 234 20.97 -5.85 12.93
C VAL A 234 21.14 -7.28 13.41
N THR A 235 20.35 -8.21 12.90
CA THR A 235 20.51 -9.63 13.21
C THR A 235 21.91 -10.12 12.82
N GLY A 236 22.37 -9.80 11.61
CA GLY A 236 23.71 -10.17 11.16
C GLY A 236 24.83 -9.48 11.96
N LEU A 237 24.64 -8.22 12.36
CA LEU A 237 25.61 -7.51 13.22
C LEU A 237 25.68 -8.11 14.62
N ILE A 238 24.54 -8.49 15.22
CA ILE A 238 24.50 -9.17 16.52
C ILE A 238 25.20 -10.53 16.42
N GLU A 239 24.89 -11.33 15.40
CA GLU A 239 25.53 -12.64 15.19
C GLU A 239 27.04 -12.52 15.00
N ASN A 240 27.52 -11.56 14.20
CA ASN A 240 28.96 -11.31 14.04
C ASN A 240 29.62 -10.82 15.32
N CYS A 241 28.94 -9.95 16.07
CA CYS A 241 29.44 -9.43 17.35
C CYS A 241 29.56 -10.55 18.39
N VAL A 242 28.53 -11.41 18.51
CA VAL A 242 28.53 -12.58 19.40
C VAL A 242 29.60 -13.59 18.99
N ALA A 243 29.82 -13.79 17.69
CA ALA A 243 30.89 -14.63 17.16
C ALA A 243 32.31 -14.04 17.35
N GLY A 244 32.43 -12.85 17.95
CA GLY A 244 33.73 -12.21 18.21
C GLY A 244 34.39 -11.58 16.99
N HIS A 245 33.69 -11.52 15.83
CA HIS A 245 34.23 -10.94 14.59
C HIS A 245 34.48 -9.41 14.69
N GLU A 246 33.92 -8.75 15.71
CA GLU A 246 34.11 -7.31 15.96
C GLU A 246 35.12 -7.01 17.08
N VAL A 247 35.55 -7.99 17.87
CA VAL A 247 36.31 -7.80 19.11
C VAL A 247 37.81 -8.04 18.92
N CYS A 248 38.36 -7.68 17.77
CA CYS A 248 39.79 -7.82 17.50
C CYS A 248 40.40 -6.46 17.11
N PRO A 249 41.03 -5.74 18.05
CA PRO A 249 41.83 -4.58 17.71
C PRO A 249 43.00 -5.02 16.81
N PRO A 250 43.27 -4.35 15.68
CA PRO A 250 44.42 -4.69 14.86
C PRO A 250 45.70 -4.54 15.67
N CYS A 251 46.53 -5.59 15.67
CA CYS A 251 47.91 -5.45 16.13
C CYS A 251 48.63 -4.45 15.21
N ALA A 252 49.61 -3.71 15.75
CA ALA A 252 50.21 -2.53 15.12
C ALA A 252 50.81 -2.74 13.69
N ASN A 253 50.84 -3.98 13.19
CA ASN A 253 51.45 -4.37 11.92
C ASN A 253 50.55 -5.28 11.05
N GLU A 254 49.24 -5.37 11.30
CA GLU A 254 48.33 -6.24 10.52
C GLU A 254 47.37 -5.45 9.62
N ASP A 255 47.10 -5.97 8.41
CA ASP A 255 46.12 -5.41 7.48
C ASP A 255 44.70 -5.58 8.03
N PRO A 256 43.92 -4.50 8.24
CA PRO A 256 42.55 -4.55 8.75
C PRO A 256 41.62 -5.53 8.01
N ASN A 257 41.88 -5.80 6.73
CA ASN A 257 41.07 -6.72 5.92
C ASN A 257 41.36 -8.21 6.20
N SER A 258 42.49 -8.54 6.84
CA SER A 258 42.90 -9.90 7.18
C SER A 258 42.40 -10.39 8.55
N ILE A 259 41.71 -9.52 9.30
CA ILE A 259 41.40 -9.69 10.74
C ILE A 259 39.93 -10.11 10.98
N LYS A 260 39.09 -10.10 9.94
CA LYS A 260 37.70 -10.58 10.04
C LYS A 260 37.69 -12.06 10.46
N GLY A 261 37.26 -12.32 11.69
CA GLY A 261 37.08 -13.69 12.22
C GLY A 261 38.16 -14.22 13.16
N ARG A 262 39.10 -13.40 13.65
CA ARG A 262 40.13 -13.85 14.61
C ARG A 262 39.87 -13.36 16.03
N CYS A 263 40.17 -14.19 17.03
CA CYS A 263 40.19 -13.76 18.43
C CYS A 263 41.46 -12.93 18.75
N PRO A 264 41.37 -11.90 19.62
CA PRO A 264 42.52 -11.08 20.04
C PRO A 264 43.56 -11.87 20.85
N TYR A 265 43.15 -12.98 21.47
CA TYR A 265 44.04 -13.89 22.18
C TYR A 265 44.21 -15.17 21.35
N GLN A 266 45.16 -15.12 20.43
CA GLN A 266 45.58 -16.28 19.65
C GLN A 266 46.84 -16.90 20.27
N MET A 267 46.90 -18.23 20.27
CA MET A 267 48.16 -18.94 20.32
C MET A 267 48.34 -19.72 19.03
N ALA A 268 49.59 -19.88 18.62
CA ALA A 268 49.97 -20.91 17.67
C ALA A 268 50.58 -22.08 18.44
N TRP A 269 50.04 -23.28 18.24
CA TRP A 269 50.59 -24.51 18.79
C TRP A 269 51.26 -25.32 17.70
N HIS A 270 52.59 -25.41 17.76
CA HIS A 270 53.34 -26.33 16.90
C HIS A 270 53.24 -27.76 17.45
N LEU A 271 52.41 -28.58 16.81
CA LEU A 271 52.25 -30.00 17.15
C LEU A 271 53.55 -30.80 16.94
N ALA A 272 54.50 -30.26 16.17
CA ALA A 272 55.79 -30.89 15.91
C ALA A 272 56.82 -30.67 17.03
N ASP A 273 56.62 -29.65 17.87
CA ASP A 273 57.59 -29.26 18.91
C ASP A 273 57.19 -29.77 20.30
N ASP A 274 56.04 -30.45 20.42
CA ASP A 274 55.50 -30.93 21.69
C ASP A 274 55.59 -32.46 21.80
N ASP A 275 55.84 -32.94 23.02
CA ASP A 275 55.91 -34.36 23.32
C ASP A 275 54.50 -34.95 23.44
N LEU A 276 53.94 -35.36 22.30
CA LEU A 276 52.60 -35.95 22.17
C LEU A 276 52.46 -37.34 22.85
N THR A 277 53.46 -37.79 23.61
CA THR A 277 53.42 -39.06 24.35
C THR A 277 52.65 -38.97 25.68
N GLY A 278 52.30 -37.77 26.13
CA GLY A 278 51.46 -37.56 27.32
C GLY A 278 49.95 -37.57 27.01
N GLU A 279 49.15 -38.23 27.86
CA GLU A 279 47.67 -38.23 27.76
C GLU A 279 47.02 -36.85 28.00
N LYS A 280 47.79 -35.85 28.43
CA LYS A 280 47.29 -34.52 28.79
C LYS A 280 48.15 -33.43 28.20
N ILE A 281 47.45 -32.46 27.63
CA ILE A 281 47.99 -31.27 27.03
C ILE A 281 47.92 -30.12 28.06
N VAL A 282 48.99 -29.34 28.23
CA VAL A 282 49.04 -28.23 29.20
C VAL A 282 48.14 -27.10 28.73
N ASN A 283 47.18 -26.64 29.55
CA ASN A 283 46.31 -25.52 29.14
C ASN A 283 47.16 -24.30 28.76
N PRO A 284 47.17 -23.92 27.48
CA PRO A 284 48.04 -22.86 26.98
C PRO A 284 47.50 -21.44 27.28
N PHE A 285 46.25 -21.32 27.74
CA PHE A 285 45.67 -20.07 28.23
C PHE A 285 45.73 -19.96 29.75
N LYS A 286 46.64 -20.69 30.39
CA LYS A 286 46.83 -20.64 31.84
C LYS A 286 47.21 -19.22 32.29
N GLY A 287 46.33 -18.60 33.08
CA GLY A 287 46.50 -17.23 33.57
C GLY A 287 45.63 -16.19 32.86
N VAL A 288 44.88 -16.58 31.82
CA VAL A 288 43.88 -15.71 31.20
C VAL A 288 42.63 -15.64 32.10
N ASN A 289 42.11 -14.43 32.31
CA ASN A 289 41.00 -14.17 33.22
C ASN A 289 39.65 -14.52 32.57
N ASN A 290 38.63 -14.84 33.37
CA ASN A 290 37.31 -15.29 32.87
C ASN A 290 36.53 -14.22 32.09
N THR A 291 37.05 -12.98 32.02
CA THR A 291 36.47 -11.86 31.29
C THR A 291 37.03 -11.72 29.86
N THR A 292 37.91 -12.63 29.43
CA THR A 292 38.49 -12.58 28.09
C THR A 292 37.48 -13.04 27.04
N PRO A 293 37.14 -12.20 26.04
CA PRO A 293 35.96 -12.38 25.21
C PRO A 293 36.07 -13.50 24.16
N CYS A 294 37.28 -13.88 23.74
CA CYS A 294 37.49 -14.83 22.65
C CYS A 294 38.92 -15.39 22.75
N LEU A 295 39.07 -16.71 22.73
CA LEU A 295 40.35 -17.44 22.76
C LEU A 295 40.46 -18.32 21.52
N GLN A 296 41.59 -18.27 20.81
CA GLN A 296 41.80 -19.07 19.60
C GLN A 296 43.10 -19.87 19.68
N ILE A 297 43.01 -21.18 19.44
CA ILE A 297 44.18 -22.07 19.29
C ILE A 297 44.35 -22.40 17.82
N ASN A 298 45.50 -22.04 17.25
CA ASN A 298 45.85 -22.40 15.88
C ASN A 298 46.87 -23.55 15.91
N PHE A 299 46.47 -24.72 15.43
CA PHE A 299 47.37 -25.87 15.32
C PHE A 299 48.21 -25.77 14.06
N ILE A 300 49.54 -25.80 14.20
CA ILE A 300 50.49 -25.80 13.09
C ILE A 300 51.07 -27.21 12.97
N THR A 301 50.66 -27.93 11.93
CA THR A 301 51.25 -29.22 11.51
C THR A 301 52.18 -28.99 10.33
N LYS A 302 53.37 -29.61 10.31
CA LYS A 302 54.10 -29.75 9.05
C LYS A 302 53.29 -30.68 8.14
N ASP A 303 52.96 -30.17 6.96
CA ASP A 303 52.30 -30.86 5.84
C ASP A 303 50.80 -31.15 5.97
N LEU A 304 49.96 -30.11 6.06
CA LEU A 304 48.57 -30.15 5.58
C LEU A 304 48.06 -28.73 5.26
N ASP A 305 48.01 -28.38 3.97
CA ASP A 305 47.34 -27.20 3.40
C ASP A 305 45.80 -27.30 3.53
N ILE A 306 45.27 -27.44 4.74
CA ILE A 306 43.82 -27.36 4.97
C ILE A 306 43.55 -26.66 6.31
N GLU A 307 43.18 -25.39 6.24
CA GLU A 307 42.52 -24.66 7.32
C GLU A 307 41.28 -25.44 7.79
N LYS A 308 41.40 -26.18 8.89
CA LYS A 308 40.27 -26.66 9.67
C LYS A 308 40.27 -25.92 11.00
N VAL A 309 39.42 -24.90 11.08
CA VAL A 309 39.08 -24.22 12.32
C VAL A 309 38.16 -25.14 13.12
N ALA A 310 38.65 -25.67 14.24
CA ALA A 310 37.81 -26.30 15.25
C ALA A 310 37.48 -25.22 16.29
N LEU A 311 36.22 -24.78 16.32
CA LEU A 311 35.67 -23.96 17.41
C LEU A 311 35.45 -24.87 18.63
N VAL A 312 36.08 -24.53 19.75
CA VAL A 312 35.76 -25.06 21.08
C VAL A 312 35.03 -23.97 21.85
#